data_AF-A0A932P541-F1
#
_entry.id   AF-A0A932P541-F1
#
_cell.length_a   1.000
_cell.length_b   1.000
_cell.length_c   1.000
_cell.angle_alpha   90.00
_cell.angle_beta   90.00
_cell.angle_gamma   90.00
#
_symmetry.space_group_name_H-M   'P 1'
#
loop_
_entity.id
_entity.type
_entity.pdbx_description
1 polymer ?
#
loop_
_entity_poly.entity_id
_entity_poly.type
_entity_poly.pdbx_seq_one_letter_code
_entity_poly.pdbx_strand_id
1 'polypeptide(L)'
;MARVTVEDCILNVPNRFDLVMVSAQRAREISSGGALQVERDRDKNPVVALREIAEQKLDLSALQESLIKGYQRRVESDTSEEELKELMAEEQKWATAAAAMAEGMRNAEGEAAAEEAAEDEEEEGEEALEGEAGELPAEEALPEDAFKDVPPDEGDKVF
;
A
#
# COMPACT_ATOMS: atom_id res chain seq x y z
N MET A 1 4.51 12.61 -47.75
CA MET A 1 4.98 11.40 -47.05
C MET A 1 6.26 11.75 -46.31
N ALA A 2 6.12 12.43 -45.18
CA ALA A 2 7.23 12.67 -44.27
C ALA A 2 7.74 11.31 -43.74
N ARG A 3 9.02 11.04 -43.94
CA ARG A 3 9.62 9.75 -43.58
C ARG A 3 10.11 9.85 -42.13
N VAL A 4 9.29 9.40 -41.18
CA VAL A 4 9.74 9.19 -39.79
C VAL A 4 10.46 7.84 -39.71
N THR A 5 11.59 7.79 -39.04
CA THR A 5 12.32 6.54 -38.82
C THR A 5 12.26 6.13 -37.36
N VAL A 6 12.50 4.85 -37.08
CA VAL A 6 12.54 4.35 -35.70
C VAL A 6 13.73 4.94 -34.94
N GLU A 7 14.80 5.32 -35.64
CA GLU A 7 15.98 5.96 -35.08
C GLU A 7 15.63 7.29 -34.42
N ASP A 8 14.75 8.08 -35.04
CA ASP A 8 14.27 9.36 -34.49
C ASP A 8 13.48 9.16 -33.20
N CYS A 9 12.68 8.08 -33.11
CA CYS A 9 11.84 7.80 -31.95
C CYS A 9 12.64 7.23 -30.76
N ILE A 10 13.71 6.48 -31.02
CA ILE A 10 14.54 5.86 -29.97
C ILE A 10 15.28 6.91 -29.14
N LEU A 11 15.56 8.09 -29.69
CA LEU A 11 16.16 9.20 -28.95
C LEU A 11 15.28 9.65 -27.77
N ASN A 12 13.96 9.48 -27.87
CA ASN A 12 12.99 9.88 -26.85
C ASN A 12 12.55 8.70 -25.97
N VAL A 13 12.40 7.52 -26.56
CA VAL A 13 12.08 6.27 -25.85
C VAL A 13 13.13 5.22 -26.19
N PRO A 14 14.16 5.02 -25.35
CA PRO A 14 15.31 4.19 -25.70
C PRO A 14 14.94 2.70 -25.85
N ASN A 15 13.93 2.24 -25.10
CA ASN A 15 13.42 0.89 -25.20
C ASN A 15 12.44 0.77 -26.38
N ARG A 16 12.78 -0.09 -27.35
CA ARG A 16 11.97 -0.33 -28.54
C ARG A 16 10.62 -0.97 -28.25
N PHE A 17 10.53 -1.81 -27.21
CA PHE A 17 9.25 -2.41 -26.81
C PHE A 17 8.33 -1.36 -26.20
N ASP A 18 8.88 -0.52 -25.32
CA ASP A 18 8.12 0.57 -24.70
C ASP A 18 7.67 1.58 -25.76
N LEU A 19 8.52 1.88 -26.75
CA LEU A 19 8.16 2.71 -27.89
C LEU A 19 6.92 2.15 -28.62
N VAL A 20 6.87 0.83 -28.87
CA VAL A 20 5.72 0.20 -29.51
C VAL A 20 4.48 0.29 -28.62
N MET A 21 4.61 0.05 -27.32
CA MET A 21 3.50 0.12 -26.37
C MET A 21 2.90 1.53 -26.27
N VAL A 22 3.76 2.54 -26.07
CA VAL A 22 3.39 3.95 -25.94
C VAL A 22 2.81 4.47 -27.27
N SER A 23 3.43 4.17 -28.41
CA SER A 23 2.90 4.59 -29.73
C SER A 23 1.56 3.93 -30.06
N ALA A 24 1.36 2.66 -29.68
CA ALA A 24 0.08 1.97 -29.86
C ALA A 24 -1.02 2.60 -29.00
N GLN A 25 -0.72 2.92 -27.74
CA GLN A 25 -1.66 3.62 -26.86
C GLN A 25 -2.05 4.98 -27.44
N ARG A 26 -1.06 5.77 -27.88
CA ARG A 26 -1.32 7.06 -28.51
C ARG A 26 -2.16 6.94 -29.77
N ALA A 27 -1.87 5.94 -30.62
CA ALA A 27 -2.64 5.69 -31.83
C ALA A 27 -4.12 5.35 -31.53
N ARG A 28 -4.40 4.69 -30.41
CA ARG A 28 -5.77 4.44 -29.92
C ARG A 28 -6.46 5.72 -29.48
N GLU A 29 -5.78 6.59 -28.73
CA GLU A 29 -6.33 7.90 -28.34
C GLU A 29 -6.71 8.73 -29.58
N ILE A 30 -5.83 8.79 -30.57
CA ILE A 30 -6.11 9.46 -31.86
C ILE A 30 -7.31 8.79 -32.55
N SER A 31 -7.39 7.46 -32.53
CA SER A 31 -8.53 6.73 -33.10
C SER A 31 -9.85 7.00 -32.39
N SER A 32 -9.82 7.29 -31.09
CA SER A 32 -10.99 7.69 -30.30
C SER A 32 -11.39 9.16 -30.46
N GLY A 33 -10.69 9.91 -31.31
CA GLY A 33 -10.96 11.33 -31.57
C GLY A 33 -10.09 12.29 -30.76
N GLY A 34 -9.01 11.81 -30.14
CA GLY A 34 -8.03 12.66 -29.45
C GLY A 34 -7.43 13.71 -30.37
N ALA A 35 -7.18 14.90 -29.84
CA ALA A 35 -6.57 16.00 -30.57
C ALA A 35 -5.13 15.68 -30.99
N LEU A 36 -4.76 16.09 -32.20
CA LEU A 36 -3.42 15.91 -32.73
C LEU A 36 -2.55 17.14 -32.44
N GLN A 37 -1.29 16.89 -32.12
CA GLN A 37 -0.24 17.91 -31.92
C GLN A 37 0.55 18.19 -33.20
N VAL A 38 0.35 17.36 -34.22
CA VAL A 38 1.07 17.38 -35.50
C VAL A 38 0.09 17.32 -36.66
N GLU A 39 0.40 18.02 -37.74
CA GLU A 39 -0.41 18.01 -38.97
C GLU A 39 -0.39 16.63 -39.65
N ARG A 40 -1.59 16.16 -40.03
CA ARG A 40 -1.76 14.88 -40.76
C ARG A 40 -1.37 15.02 -42.22
N ASP A 41 -0.28 14.37 -42.61
CA ASP A 41 0.15 14.24 -44.02
C ASP A 41 -0.35 12.92 -44.62
N ARG A 42 -1.68 12.69 -44.62
CA ARG A 42 -2.30 11.42 -45.07
C ARG A 42 -1.79 10.16 -44.35
N ASP A 43 -1.13 10.35 -43.21
CA ASP A 43 -0.59 9.28 -42.39
C ASP A 43 -1.70 8.57 -41.61
N LYS A 44 -1.49 7.27 -41.37
CA LYS A 44 -2.32 6.46 -40.46
C LYS A 44 -2.01 6.83 -39.01
N ASN A 45 -2.95 6.62 -38.09
CA ASN A 45 -2.79 6.97 -36.67
C ASN A 45 -1.48 6.45 -36.02
N PRO A 46 -1.00 5.22 -36.30
CA PRO A 46 0.28 4.76 -35.75
C PRO A 46 1.49 5.59 -36.23
N VAL A 47 1.48 6.03 -37.49
CA VAL A 47 2.57 6.84 -38.07
C VAL A 47 2.52 8.26 -37.52
N VAL A 48 1.32 8.81 -37.34
CA VAL A 48 1.12 10.11 -36.69
C VAL A 48 1.63 10.06 -35.24
N ALA A 49 1.30 9.02 -34.49
CA ALA A 49 1.78 8.84 -33.12
C ALA A 49 3.31 8.80 -33.04
N LEU A 50 3.98 8.07 -33.95
CA LEU A 50 5.45 8.04 -34.01
C LEU A 50 6.05 9.42 -34.34
N ARG A 51 5.40 10.21 -35.20
CA ARG A 51 5.81 11.60 -35.48
C ARG A 51 5.64 12.50 -34.26
N GLU A 52 4.52 12.39 -33.55
CA GLU A 52 4.30 13.15 -32.31
C GLU A 52 5.35 12.81 -31.24
N ILE A 53 5.76 11.54 -31.15
CA ILE A 53 6.84 11.08 -30.26
C ILE A 53 8.19 11.63 -30.72
N ALA A 54 8.52 11.55 -32.01
CA ALA A 54 9.79 12.05 -32.55
C ALA A 54 9.95 13.57 -32.36
N GLU A 55 8.86 14.32 -32.54
CA GLU A 55 8.82 15.79 -32.36
C GLU A 55 8.73 16.23 -30.89
N GLN A 56 8.72 15.30 -29.92
CA GLN A 56 8.61 15.57 -28.47
C GLN A 56 7.41 16.44 -28.08
N LYS A 57 6.28 16.31 -28.79
CA LYS A 57 5.05 17.09 -28.54
C LYS A 57 4.07 16.42 -27.59
N LEU A 58 4.45 15.30 -27.00
CA LEU A 58 3.62 14.52 -26.10
C LEU A 58 4.29 14.40 -24.74
N ASP A 59 3.47 14.40 -23.70
CA ASP A 59 3.90 13.97 -22.38
C ASP A 59 3.89 12.44 -22.33
N LEU A 60 5.09 11.86 -22.46
CA LEU A 60 5.28 10.41 -22.44
C LEU A 60 4.90 9.80 -21.08
N SER A 61 5.07 10.55 -19.98
CA SER A 61 4.79 10.06 -18.64
C SER A 61 3.30 9.87 -18.41
N ALA A 62 2.49 10.88 -18.79
CA ALA A 62 1.03 10.78 -18.76
C ALA A 62 0.51 9.64 -19.65
N LEU A 63 1.15 9.42 -20.80
CA LEU A 63 0.74 8.33 -21.70
C LEU A 63 1.04 6.95 -21.10
N GLN A 64 2.20 6.79 -20.46
CA GLN A 64 2.56 5.58 -19.73
C GLN A 64 1.61 5.32 -18.56
N GLU A 65 1.26 6.36 -17.80
CA GLU A 65 0.26 6.24 -16.73
C GLU A 65 -1.11 5.78 -17.28
N SER A 66 -1.56 6.35 -18.40
CA SER A 66 -2.82 5.95 -19.04
C SER A 66 -2.81 4.47 -19.43
N LEU A 67 -1.66 3.99 -19.93
CA LEU A 67 -1.45 2.61 -20.31
C LEU A 67 -1.50 1.69 -19.07
N ILE A 68 -0.81 2.06 -18.01
CA ILE A 68 -0.80 1.30 -16.74
C ILE A 68 -2.22 1.24 -16.16
N LYS A 69 -2.91 2.38 -16.06
CA LYS A 69 -4.30 2.47 -15.57
C LYS A 69 -5.26 1.61 -16.39
N GLY A 70 -5.05 1.52 -17.70
CA GLY A 70 -5.87 0.70 -18.60
C GLY A 70 -5.67 -0.81 -18.42
N TYR A 71 -4.49 -1.26 -18.02
CA TYR A 71 -4.19 -2.69 -17.77
C TYR A 71 -4.29 -3.11 -16.31
N GLN A 72 -4.34 -2.15 -15.39
CA GLN A 72 -4.57 -2.43 -13.98
C GLN A 72 -5.99 -2.98 -13.80
N ARG A 73 -6.10 -4.24 -13.36
CA ARG A 73 -7.38 -4.83 -12.98
C ARG A 73 -7.92 -4.07 -11.78
N ARG A 74 -8.92 -3.21 -11.99
CA ARG A 74 -9.67 -2.58 -10.90
C ARG A 74 -10.46 -3.67 -10.19
N VAL A 75 -9.98 -4.12 -9.04
CA VAL A 75 -10.80 -4.86 -8.08
C VAL A 75 -11.59 -3.78 -7.35
N GLU A 76 -12.80 -3.50 -7.82
CA GLU A 76 -13.74 -2.71 -7.06
C GLU A 76 -14.08 -3.54 -5.81
N SER A 77 -13.61 -3.10 -4.65
CA SER A 77 -14.10 -3.61 -3.38
C SER A 77 -15.51 -3.05 -3.20
N ASP A 78 -16.50 -3.76 -3.73
CA ASP A 78 -17.92 -3.40 -3.66
C ASP A 78 -18.50 -3.58 -2.24
N THR A 79 -17.73 -3.31 -1.19
CA THR A 79 -18.30 -3.22 0.16
C THR A 79 -19.07 -1.92 0.25
N SER A 80 -20.39 -2.02 0.24
CA SER A 80 -21.29 -0.89 0.45
C SER A 80 -21.01 -0.23 1.80
N GLU A 81 -21.35 1.06 1.94
CA GLU A 81 -21.23 1.75 3.24
C GLU A 81 -22.05 1.07 4.34
N GLU A 82 -23.11 0.34 3.99
CA GLU A 82 -23.94 -0.44 4.91
C GLU A 82 -23.23 -1.71 5.37
N GLU A 83 -22.62 -2.48 4.45
CA GLU A 83 -21.82 -3.67 4.80
C GLU A 83 -20.60 -3.29 5.65
N LEU A 84 -19.97 -2.14 5.40
CA LEU A 84 -18.85 -1.67 6.22
C LEU A 84 -19.29 -1.30 7.64
N LYS A 85 -20.46 -0.65 7.80
CA LYS A 85 -21.03 -0.33 9.12
C LYS A 85 -21.45 -1.59 9.88
N GLU A 86 -21.98 -2.59 9.18
CA GLU A 86 -22.39 -3.86 9.78
C GLU A 86 -21.17 -4.63 10.30
N LEU A 87 -20.09 -4.68 9.52
CA LEU A 87 -18.84 -5.35 9.89
C LEU A 87 -18.16 -4.68 11.10
N MET A 88 -18.13 -3.33 11.14
CA MET A 88 -17.64 -2.59 12.31
C MET A 88 -18.51 -2.81 13.55
N ALA A 89 -19.83 -2.91 13.39
CA ALA A 89 -20.74 -3.17 14.50
C ALA A 89 -20.60 -4.61 15.04
N GLU A 90 -20.34 -5.59 14.16
CA GLU A 90 -20.04 -6.96 14.56
C GLU A 90 -18.72 -7.07 15.33
N GLU A 91 -17.67 -6.38 14.89
CA GLU A 91 -16.40 -6.30 15.64
C GLU A 91 -16.59 -5.70 17.03
N GLN A 92 -17.41 -4.65 17.15
CA GLN A 92 -17.68 -3.98 18.42
C GLN A 92 -18.55 -4.84 19.35
N LYS A 93 -19.50 -5.62 18.80
CA LYS A 93 -20.26 -6.63 19.55
C LYS A 93 -19.36 -7.75 20.07
N TRP A 94 -18.43 -8.24 19.24
CA TRP A 94 -17.47 -9.25 19.66
C TRP A 94 -16.54 -8.72 20.75
N ALA A 95 -16.02 -7.50 20.60
CA ALA A 95 -15.15 -6.86 21.58
C ALA A 95 -15.86 -6.62 22.93
N THR A 96 -17.12 -6.17 22.90
CA THR A 96 -17.91 -5.96 24.13
C THR A 96 -18.33 -7.28 24.78
N ALA A 97 -18.67 -8.31 23.99
CA ALA A 97 -18.92 -9.65 24.51
C ALA A 97 -17.66 -10.26 25.14
N ALA A 98 -16.49 -10.09 24.52
CA ALA A 98 -15.22 -10.52 25.07
C ALA A 98 -14.88 -9.78 26.38
N ALA A 99 -15.13 -8.46 26.45
CA ALA A 99 -14.95 -7.67 27.67
C ALA A 99 -15.90 -8.11 28.80
N ALA A 100 -17.18 -8.36 28.49
CA ALA A 100 -18.15 -8.85 29.46
C ALA A 100 -17.84 -10.28 29.95
N MET A 101 -17.34 -11.15 29.07
CA MET A 101 -16.85 -12.48 29.49
C MET A 101 -15.60 -12.38 30.37
N ALA A 102 -14.67 -11.46 30.05
CA ALA A 102 -13.49 -11.22 30.87
C ALA A 102 -13.83 -10.58 32.23
N GLU A 103 -14.91 -9.79 32.31
CA GLU A 103 -15.43 -9.24 33.57
C GLU A 103 -16.16 -10.31 34.38
N GLY A 104 -16.98 -11.15 33.75
CA GLY A 104 -17.64 -12.28 34.38
C GLY A 104 -16.66 -13.29 34.97
N MET A 105 -15.51 -13.51 34.31
CA MET A 105 -14.42 -14.35 34.82
C MET A 105 -13.75 -13.73 36.06
N ARG A 106 -13.53 -12.42 36.07
CA ARG A 106 -12.98 -11.69 37.24
C ARG A 106 -13.94 -11.68 38.43
N ASN A 107 -15.25 -11.58 38.17
CA ASN A 107 -16.26 -11.60 39.23
C ASN A 107 -16.45 -13.01 39.82
N ALA A 108 -16.27 -14.07 39.02
CA ALA A 108 -16.25 -15.45 39.51
C ALA A 108 -15.02 -15.76 40.39
N GLU A 109 -13.86 -15.17 40.07
CA GLU A 109 -12.68 -15.22 40.95
C GLU A 109 -12.88 -14.38 42.23
N GLY A 110 -13.69 -13.31 42.17
CA GLY A 110 -14.09 -12.51 43.34
C GLY A 110 -15.07 -13.20 44.28
N GLU A 111 -15.97 -14.07 43.77
CA GLU A 111 -16.85 -14.90 44.60
C GLU A 111 -16.11 -16.09 45.22
N ALA A 112 -15.10 -16.66 44.54
CA ALA A 112 -14.24 -17.68 45.14
C ALA A 112 -13.33 -17.12 46.26
N ALA A 113 -12.88 -15.87 46.15
CA ALA A 113 -12.10 -15.19 47.19
C ALA A 113 -12.93 -14.75 48.41
N ALA A 114 -14.26 -14.66 48.28
CA ALA A 114 -15.15 -14.29 49.39
C ALA A 114 -15.50 -15.45 50.33
N GLU A 115 -15.30 -16.71 49.91
CA GLU A 115 -15.53 -17.90 50.75
C GLU A 115 -14.28 -18.29 51.55
N GLU A 116 -13.06 -17.97 51.11
CA GLU A 116 -11.81 -18.22 51.87
C GLU A 116 -11.44 -17.12 52.88
N ALA A 117 -12.23 -16.04 53.00
CA ALA A 117 -11.93 -14.93 53.92
C ALA A 117 -12.55 -15.06 55.32
N ALA A 118 -13.16 -16.22 55.66
CA ALA A 118 -13.92 -16.40 56.91
C ALA A 118 -13.23 -17.22 58.01
N GLU A 119 -12.03 -17.78 57.78
CA GLU A 119 -11.29 -18.53 58.82
C GLU A 119 -9.83 -18.08 58.87
N ASP A 120 -9.56 -17.06 59.69
CA ASP A 120 -8.50 -17.01 60.73
C ASP A 120 -8.16 -15.56 61.08
N GLU A 121 -8.57 -15.14 62.28
CA GLU A 121 -7.97 -14.01 62.99
C GLU A 121 -6.76 -14.49 63.80
N GLU A 122 -5.78 -13.59 63.91
CA GLU A 122 -4.67 -13.50 64.88
C GLU A 122 -3.38 -14.29 64.61
N GLU A 123 -2.32 -13.60 64.16
CA GLU A 123 -1.29 -13.14 65.11
C GLU A 123 -0.44 -12.01 64.50
N GLU A 124 -0.24 -10.95 65.29
CA GLU A 124 0.64 -9.82 64.99
C GLU A 124 2.11 -10.25 64.95
N GLY A 125 2.88 -9.61 64.07
CA GLY A 125 4.33 -9.71 64.03
C GLY A 125 4.92 -8.60 63.19
N GLU A 126 4.99 -7.41 63.76
CA GLU A 126 5.79 -6.30 63.25
C GLU A 126 7.26 -6.72 63.10
N GLU A 127 7.86 -6.52 61.93
CA GLU A 127 9.21 -5.98 61.86
C GLU A 127 9.42 -5.26 60.52
N ALA A 128 9.43 -3.93 60.61
CA ALA A 128 9.88 -3.06 59.54
C ALA A 128 11.40 -3.15 59.41
N LEU A 129 11.93 -3.30 58.20
CA LEU A 129 13.28 -2.84 57.84
C LEU A 129 13.35 -2.43 56.37
N GLU A 130 14.09 -1.36 56.17
CA GLU A 130 14.05 -0.39 55.07
C GLU A 130 14.77 -0.85 53.80
N GLY A 131 14.25 -0.40 52.65
CA GLY A 131 15.02 0.28 51.61
C GLY A 131 15.91 -0.55 50.68
N GLU A 132 15.50 -0.66 49.41
CA GLU A 132 16.29 -0.11 48.29
C GLU A 132 15.44 -0.07 47.02
N ALA A 133 15.27 1.14 46.47
CA ALA A 133 14.77 1.34 45.13
C ALA A 133 15.92 1.01 44.15
N GLY A 134 15.73 -0.02 43.33
CA GLY A 134 16.67 -0.42 42.27
C GLY A 134 15.93 -0.61 40.96
N GLU A 135 16.28 0.24 39.99
CA GLU A 135 15.72 0.44 38.66
C GLU A 135 15.32 -0.81 37.85
N LEU A 136 14.15 -0.74 37.22
CA LEU A 136 13.80 -1.53 36.03
C LEU A 136 14.57 -0.97 34.83
N PRO A 137 15.22 -1.78 33.98
CA PRO A 137 15.91 -1.28 32.81
C PRO A 137 14.89 -0.77 31.78
N ALA A 138 15.26 0.36 31.17
CA ALA A 138 14.50 1.07 30.15
C ALA A 138 14.14 0.19 28.94
N GLU A 139 12.94 0.40 28.42
CA GLU A 139 12.55 0.02 27.06
C GLU A 139 13.56 0.58 26.06
N GLU A 140 14.34 -0.31 25.44
CA GLU A 140 15.19 0.03 24.31
C GLU A 140 14.28 0.17 23.08
N ALA A 141 13.87 1.41 22.83
CA ALA A 141 13.20 1.81 21.60
C ALA A 141 14.07 1.46 20.40
N LEU A 142 13.55 0.64 19.50
CA LEU A 142 14.16 0.36 18.19
C LEU A 142 14.32 1.68 17.42
N PRO A 143 15.50 2.00 16.88
CA PRO A 143 15.70 3.23 16.12
C PRO A 143 14.95 3.18 14.78
N GLU A 144 14.18 4.23 14.50
CA GLU A 144 13.32 4.39 13.32
C GLU A 144 14.08 4.59 11.98
N ASP A 145 15.41 4.50 11.96
CA ASP A 145 16.23 4.86 10.80
C ASP A 145 16.98 3.68 10.13
N ALA A 146 16.64 2.42 10.43
CA ALA A 146 17.35 1.25 9.89
C ALA A 146 16.97 0.84 8.45
N PHE A 147 16.34 1.71 7.65
CA PHE A 147 15.83 1.36 6.31
C PHE A 147 16.30 2.32 5.20
N LYS A 148 17.55 2.79 5.25
CA LYS A 148 18.14 3.62 4.18
C LYS A 148 19.36 3.07 3.46
N ASP A 149 19.89 1.91 3.82
CA ASP A 149 21.03 1.30 3.13
C ASP A 149 20.74 -0.14 2.67
N VAL A 150 19.76 -0.29 1.77
CA VAL A 150 19.65 -1.50 0.95
C VAL A 150 20.40 -1.24 -0.37
N PRO A 151 21.57 -1.86 -0.61
CA PRO A 151 22.26 -1.75 -1.90
C PRO A 151 21.43 -2.45 -3.00
N PRO A 152 21.41 -1.93 -4.24
CA PRO A 152 20.63 -2.53 -5.32
C PRO A 152 21.21 -3.90 -5.72
N ASP A 153 20.32 -4.89 -5.85
CA ASP A 153 20.56 -6.26 -6.29
C ASP A 153 21.56 -6.36 -7.46
N GLU A 154 22.79 -6.78 -7.15
CA GLU A 154 23.73 -7.27 -8.14
C GLU A 154 23.45 -8.74 -8.46
N GLY A 155 22.63 -8.93 -9.49
CA GLY A 155 22.82 -9.98 -10.50
C GLY A 155 22.86 -11.43 -10.02
N ASP A 156 21.69 -12.05 -9.92
CA ASP A 156 21.55 -13.51 -9.92
C ASP A 156 21.84 -14.04 -11.34
N LYS A 157 23.14 -14.21 -11.63
CA LYS A 157 23.63 -14.97 -12.78
C LYS A 157 23.45 -16.45 -12.48
N VAL A 158 22.31 -16.99 -12.86
CA VAL A 158 22.12 -18.43 -12.99
C VAL A 158 22.71 -18.85 -14.35
N PHE A 159 23.92 -19.43 -14.32
CA PHE A 159 24.44 -20.36 -15.32
C PHE A 159 24.50 -21.74 -14.68
#